data_AF-A0A7C3NA70-F1
#
_entry.id   AF-A0A7C3NA70-F1
#
_cell.length_a   1.000
_cell.length_b   1.000
_cell.length_c   1.000
_cell.angle_alpha   90.00
_cell.angle_beta   90.00
_cell.angle_gamma   90.00
#
_symmetry.space_group_name_H-M   'P 1'
#
loop_
_entity.id
_entity.type
_entity.pdbx_description
1 polymer ?
#
loop_
_entity_poly.entity_id
_entity_poly.type
_entity_poly.pdbx_seq_one_letter_code
_entity_poly.pdbx_strand_id
1 'polypeptide(L)'
;MYGGGWWTYLRYDEQRDRPQVTLALLRRVWSYARPYRLKTLGLLITIFVITGLSLIPPLLYRDLIDNALPNRDVTRLNWLAVGMVGIPILNALIGIFQRYLSATIGEHLIADLRNALFNHMQGMSLRFFTHSKTGELMSRLNNDVVGAQSALTGTFINVISNVVAVISTL
;
A
#
# COMPACT_ATOMS: atom_id res chain seq x y z
N MET A 1 14.59 -24.97 39.65
CA MET A 1 13.22 -24.95 39.09
C MET A 1 12.71 -23.53 39.23
N TYR A 2 12.73 -22.73 38.16
CA TYR A 2 12.15 -21.38 38.18
C TYR A 2 11.05 -21.31 37.11
N GLY A 3 9.80 -21.39 37.57
CA GLY A 3 8.61 -21.28 36.74
C GLY A 3 8.33 -19.81 36.43
N GLY A 4 8.86 -19.33 35.30
CA GLY A 4 8.36 -18.10 34.68
C GLY A 4 7.00 -18.39 34.04
N GLY A 5 5.92 -17.99 34.70
CA GLY A 5 4.57 -18.12 34.17
C GLY A 5 4.39 -17.33 32.86
N TRP A 6 3.39 -17.70 32.06
CA TRP A 6 3.07 -17.13 30.74
C TRP A 6 3.04 -15.58 30.71
N TRP A 7 2.72 -14.97 31.84
CA TRP A 7 2.78 -13.52 32.11
C TRP A 7 4.15 -12.89 31.87
N THR A 8 5.24 -13.65 31.98
CA THR A 8 6.61 -13.19 31.77
C THR A 8 6.90 -12.96 30.29
N TYR A 9 6.28 -13.73 29.40
CA TYR A 9 6.38 -13.51 27.95
C TYR A 9 5.58 -12.28 27.52
N LEU A 10 4.42 -12.03 28.14
CA LEU A 10 3.60 -10.84 27.88
C LEU A 10 4.30 -9.52 28.29
N ARG A 11 5.10 -9.55 29.37
CA ARG A 11 5.84 -8.36 29.83
C ARG A 11 7.13 -8.08 29.04
N TYR A 12 7.66 -9.06 28.32
CA TYR A 12 8.90 -8.90 27.54
C TYR A 12 8.67 -8.10 26.24
N ASP A 13 7.46 -8.17 25.66
CA ASP A 13 7.10 -7.43 24.44
C ASP A 13 6.77 -5.95 24.70
N GLU A 14 6.30 -5.59 25.90
CA GLU A 14 5.91 -4.20 26.21
C GLU A 14 7.10 -3.26 26.46
N GLN A 15 8.28 -3.79 26.78
CA GLN A 15 9.49 -2.99 27.12
C GLN A 15 10.47 -2.77 25.98
N ARG A 16 10.12 -3.19 24.75
CA ARG A 16 10.86 -2.78 23.56
C ARG A 16 10.52 -1.32 23.26
N ASP A 17 11.49 -0.44 23.49
CA ASP A 17 11.45 0.95 23.02
C ASP A 17 10.88 0.99 21.61
N ARG A 18 9.68 1.57 21.45
CA ARG A 18 9.06 1.72 20.13
C ARG A 18 10.09 2.48 19.28
N PRO A 19 10.59 1.91 18.17
CA PRO A 19 11.61 2.58 17.39
C PRO A 19 11.06 3.93 16.96
N GLN A 20 11.69 5.00 17.42
CA GLN A 20 11.28 6.35 17.07
C GLN A 20 11.42 6.48 15.55
N VAL A 21 10.34 6.86 14.86
CA VAL A 21 10.35 7.05 13.41
C VAL A 21 11.25 8.26 13.10
N THR A 22 12.54 8.02 12.95
CA THR A 22 13.52 9.07 12.68
C THR A 22 13.57 9.35 11.18
N LEU A 23 13.77 10.61 10.79
CA LEU A 23 14.00 11.02 9.40
C LEU A 23 15.14 10.22 8.71
N ALA A 24 16.14 9.79 9.47
CA ALA A 24 17.22 8.93 8.98
C ALA A 24 16.73 7.52 8.58
N LEU A 25 15.80 6.93 9.35
CA LEU A 25 15.19 5.64 9.02
C LEU A 25 14.31 5.75 7.77
N LEU A 26 13.49 6.80 7.68
CA LEU A 26 12.68 7.07 6.49
C LEU A 26 13.55 7.27 5.24
N ARG A 27 14.65 8.01 5.35
CA ARG A 27 15.59 8.22 4.23
C ARG A 27 16.28 6.92 3.81
N ARG A 28 16.59 6.02 4.76
CA ARG A 28 17.16 4.70 4.48
C ARG A 28 16.14 3.79 3.78
N VAL A 29 14.90 3.76 4.25
CA VAL A 29 13.80 3.02 3.61
C VAL A 29 13.53 3.56 2.21
N TRP A 30 13.53 4.88 2.03
CA TRP A 30 13.37 5.54 0.73
C TRP A 30 14.50 5.20 -0.26
N SER A 31 15.70 4.89 0.25
CA SER A 31 16.82 4.45 -0.60
C SER A 31 16.58 3.07 -1.23
N TYR A 32 15.87 2.18 -0.51
CA TYR A 32 15.45 0.86 -1.02
C TYR A 32 14.23 0.95 -1.95
N ALA A 33 13.38 1.96 -1.79
CA ALA A 33 12.28 2.23 -2.72
C ALA A 33 12.73 2.96 -4.01
N ARG A 34 13.92 3.55 -4.01
CA ARG A 34 14.51 4.35 -5.10
C ARG A 34 14.52 3.66 -6.48
N PRO A 35 14.86 2.37 -6.64
CA PRO A 35 14.85 1.71 -7.95
C PRO A 35 13.43 1.54 -8.53
N TYR A 36 12.38 1.64 -7.73
CA TYR A 36 10.99 1.48 -8.16
C TYR A 36 10.29 2.80 -8.53
N ARG A 37 11.02 3.91 -8.64
CA ARG A 37 10.48 5.27 -8.89
C ARG A 37 9.54 5.40 -10.08
N LEU A 38 9.83 4.69 -11.18
CA LEU A 38 8.98 4.71 -12.38
C LEU A 38 7.64 4.01 -12.12
N LYS A 39 7.65 2.87 -11.41
CA LYS A 39 6.44 2.14 -11.04
C LYS A 39 5.63 2.91 -9.99
N THR A 40 6.29 3.58 -9.04
CA THR A 40 5.61 4.45 -8.07
C THR A 40 5.00 5.68 -8.73
N LEU A 41 5.64 6.26 -9.76
CA LEU A 41 5.06 7.36 -10.52
C LEU A 41 3.81 6.91 -11.30
N GLY A 42 3.89 5.74 -11.96
CA GLY A 42 2.74 5.13 -12.62
C GLY A 42 1.57 4.90 -11.65
N LEU A 43 1.86 4.38 -10.45
CA LEU A 43 0.86 4.22 -9.41
C LEU A 43 0.22 5.56 -8.99
N LEU A 44 1.03 6.61 -8.83
CA LEU A 44 0.58 7.94 -8.45
C LEU A 44 -0.34 8.56 -9.52
N ILE A 45 0.01 8.40 -10.80
CA ILE A 45 -0.84 8.80 -11.93
C ILE A 45 -2.18 8.05 -11.87
N THR A 46 -2.14 6.73 -11.63
CA THR A 46 -3.35 5.92 -11.54
C THR A 46 -4.28 6.36 -10.40
N ILE A 47 -3.71 6.78 -9.25
CA ILE A 47 -4.50 7.37 -8.14
C ILE A 47 -5.26 8.60 -8.64
N PHE A 48 -4.57 9.56 -9.25
CA PHE A 48 -5.21 10.78 -9.78
C PHE A 48 -6.32 10.48 -10.78
N VAL A 49 -6.10 9.51 -11.68
CA VAL A 49 -7.09 9.12 -12.69
C VAL A 49 -8.31 8.47 -12.03
N ILE A 50 -8.13 7.54 -11.09
CA ILE A 50 -9.23 6.89 -10.37
C ILE A 50 -10.04 7.92 -9.57
N THR A 51 -9.35 8.84 -8.87
CA THR A 51 -10.01 9.91 -8.14
C THR A 51 -10.82 10.82 -9.08
N GLY A 52 -10.24 11.25 -10.20
CA GLY A 52 -10.97 12.06 -11.18
C GLY A 52 -12.19 11.35 -11.77
N LEU A 53 -12.05 10.06 -12.12
CA LEU A 53 -13.16 9.24 -12.60
C LEU A 53 -14.25 9.05 -11.55
N SER A 54 -13.91 9.01 -10.26
CA SER A 54 -14.87 8.84 -9.17
C SER A 54 -15.82 10.05 -8.99
N LEU A 55 -15.43 11.21 -9.51
CA LEU A 55 -16.25 12.43 -9.50
C LEU A 55 -17.25 12.49 -10.66
N ILE A 56 -17.10 11.65 -11.68
CA ILE A 56 -17.98 11.66 -12.85
C ILE A 56 -19.39 11.12 -12.55
N PRO A 57 -19.57 9.99 -11.84
CA PRO A 57 -20.91 9.48 -11.49
C PRO A 57 -21.85 10.51 -10.86
N PRO A 58 -21.48 11.29 -9.81
CA PRO A 58 -22.39 12.28 -9.24
C PRO A 58 -22.77 13.39 -10.24
N LEU A 59 -21.87 13.79 -11.14
CA LEU A 59 -22.18 14.74 -12.21
C LEU A 59 -23.16 14.16 -13.24
N LEU A 60 -23.00 12.88 -13.57
CA LEU A 60 -23.95 12.16 -14.44
C LEU A 60 -25.33 12.04 -13.79
N TYR A 61 -25.40 11.73 -12.49
CA TYR A 61 -26.66 11.69 -11.75
C TYR A 61 -27.35 13.06 -11.73
N ARG A 62 -26.58 14.14 -11.52
CA ARG A 62 -27.10 15.50 -11.57
C ARG A 62 -27.70 15.82 -12.94
N ASP A 63 -26.98 15.59 -14.03
CA ASP A 63 -27.48 15.88 -15.38
C ASP A 63 -28.68 15.00 -15.76
N LEU A 64 -28.71 13.75 -15.29
CA LEU A 64 -29.83 12.84 -15.47
C LEU A 64 -31.11 13.39 -14.82
N ILE A 65 -31.01 13.81 -13.56
CA ILE A 65 -32.17 14.29 -12.78
C ILE A 65 -32.60 15.69 -13.23
N ASP A 66 -31.65 16.59 -13.45
CA ASP A 66 -31.93 18.02 -13.71
C ASP A 66 -32.32 18.30 -15.17
N ASN A 67 -31.77 17.55 -16.15
CA ASN A 67 -31.92 17.88 -17.57
C ASN A 67 -32.56 16.76 -18.40
N ALA A 68 -32.19 15.49 -18.19
CA ALA A 68 -32.68 14.41 -19.04
C ALA A 68 -34.13 14.01 -18.73
N LEU A 69 -34.47 13.86 -17.45
CA LEU A 69 -35.83 13.51 -17.03
C LEU A 69 -36.88 14.62 -17.32
N PRO A 70 -36.60 15.91 -17.06
CA PRO A 70 -37.60 16.97 -17.28
C PRO A 70 -37.87 17.26 -18.75
N ASN A 71 -36.84 17.23 -19.60
CA ASN A 71 -36.96 17.56 -21.03
C ASN A 71 -37.38 16.37 -21.91
N ARG A 72 -37.52 15.16 -21.34
CA ARG A 72 -37.82 13.90 -22.05
C ARG A 72 -36.89 13.63 -23.24
N ASP A 73 -35.65 14.09 -23.17
CA ASP A 73 -34.64 13.88 -24.21
C ASP A 73 -34.05 12.46 -24.10
N VAL A 74 -34.64 11.54 -24.87
CA VAL A 74 -34.24 10.13 -24.91
C VAL A 74 -32.83 9.91 -25.45
N THR A 75 -32.31 10.82 -26.29
CA THR A 75 -30.96 10.70 -26.84
C THR A 75 -29.93 11.02 -25.77
N ARG A 76 -30.13 12.11 -25.01
CA ARG A 76 -29.25 12.46 -23.88
C ARG A 76 -29.33 11.42 -22.76
N LEU A 77 -30.52 10.89 -22.49
CA LEU A 77 -30.72 9.81 -21.53
C LEU A 77 -29.89 8.57 -21.87
N ASN A 78 -29.84 8.15 -23.13
CA ASN A 78 -29.07 6.98 -23.56
C ASN A 78 -27.56 7.19 -23.39
N TRP A 79 -27.05 8.38 -23.74
CA TRP A 79 -25.63 8.73 -23.51
C TRP A 79 -25.26 8.72 -22.02
N LEU A 80 -26.11 9.28 -21.16
CA LEU A 80 -25.90 9.27 -19.72
C LEU A 80 -25.92 7.84 -19.16
N ALA A 81 -26.84 6.98 -19.62
CA ALA A 81 -26.91 5.58 -19.21
C ALA A 81 -25.64 4.79 -19.59
N VAL A 82 -25.14 4.99 -20.82
CA VAL A 82 -23.85 4.40 -21.24
C VAL A 82 -22.70 4.90 -20.37
N GLY A 83 -22.66 6.21 -20.06
CA GLY A 83 -21.66 6.78 -19.14
C GLY A 83 -21.72 6.19 -17.74
N MET A 84 -22.92 6.00 -17.19
CA MET A 84 -23.14 5.43 -15.85
C MET A 84 -22.67 3.99 -15.72
N VAL A 85 -22.65 3.22 -16.81
CA VAL A 85 -22.11 1.84 -16.83
C VAL A 85 -20.64 1.84 -17.22
N GLY A 86 -20.26 2.63 -18.22
CA GLY A 86 -18.91 2.65 -18.77
C GLY A 86 -17.86 3.22 -17.82
N ILE A 87 -18.19 4.28 -17.08
CA ILE A 87 -17.24 4.93 -16.15
C ILE A 87 -16.85 4.00 -14.99
N PRO A 88 -17.78 3.33 -14.28
CA PRO A 88 -17.41 2.36 -13.25
C PRO A 88 -16.59 1.19 -13.79
N ILE A 89 -16.90 0.68 -14.98
CA ILE A 89 -16.12 -0.41 -15.61
C ILE A 89 -14.69 0.07 -15.89
N LEU A 90 -14.53 1.27 -16.48
CA LEU A 90 -13.21 1.86 -16.71
C LEU A 90 -12.44 2.06 -15.41
N ASN A 91 -13.11 2.57 -14.37
CA ASN A 91 -12.51 2.77 -13.05
C ASN A 91 -12.03 1.42 -12.46
N ALA A 92 -12.85 0.37 -12.55
CA ALA A 92 -12.48 -0.97 -12.09
C ALA A 92 -11.27 -1.54 -12.85
N LEU A 93 -11.22 -1.40 -14.17
CA LEU A 93 -10.07 -1.84 -14.99
C LEU A 93 -8.78 -1.12 -14.58
N ILE A 94 -8.86 0.19 -14.39
CA ILE A 94 -7.73 1.01 -13.93
C ILE A 94 -7.32 0.61 -12.50
N GLY A 95 -8.28 0.29 -11.63
CA GLY A 95 -8.05 -0.24 -10.29
C GLY A 95 -7.32 -1.59 -10.29
N ILE A 96 -7.65 -2.50 -11.22
CA ILE A 96 -6.93 -3.76 -11.40
C ILE A 96 -5.47 -3.50 -11.78
N PHE A 97 -5.24 -2.59 -12.74
CA PHE A 97 -3.89 -2.19 -13.14
C PHE A 97 -3.10 -1.58 -11.98
N GLN A 98 -3.74 -0.69 -11.20
CA GLN A 98 -3.17 -0.11 -9.99
C GLN A 98 -2.72 -1.19 -9.00
N ARG A 99 -3.58 -2.18 -8.75
CA ARG A 99 -3.31 -3.30 -7.85
C ARG A 99 -2.15 -4.15 -8.34
N TYR A 100 -2.09 -4.42 -9.64
CA TYR A 100 -0.97 -5.14 -10.26
C TYR A 100 0.36 -4.39 -10.08
N LEU A 101 0.38 -3.08 -10.31
CA LEU A 101 1.57 -2.25 -10.09
C LEU A 101 2.02 -2.29 -8.62
N SER A 102 1.08 -2.11 -7.69
CA SER A 102 1.38 -2.12 -6.25
C SER A 102 1.94 -3.47 -5.80
N ALA A 103 1.31 -4.57 -6.21
CA ALA A 103 1.77 -5.93 -5.92
C ALA A 103 3.18 -6.17 -6.48
N THR A 104 3.41 -5.77 -7.74
CA THR A 104 4.72 -5.92 -8.38
C THR A 104 5.80 -5.16 -7.60
N ILE A 105 5.54 -3.91 -7.18
CA ILE A 105 6.49 -3.13 -6.38
C ILE A 105 6.79 -3.84 -5.05
N GLY A 106 5.76 -4.34 -4.37
CA GLY A 106 5.90 -5.04 -3.09
C GLY A 106 6.72 -6.31 -3.18
N GLU A 107 6.44 -7.15 -4.19
CA GLU A 107 7.14 -8.41 -4.40
C GLU A 107 8.63 -8.21 -4.74
N HIS A 108 8.97 -7.19 -5.51
CA HIS A 108 10.38 -6.92 -5.81
C HIS A 108 11.10 -6.33 -4.57
N LEU A 109 10.44 -5.46 -3.82
CA LEU A 109 11.00 -4.90 -2.59
C LEU A 109 11.29 -5.99 -1.54
N ILE A 110 10.37 -6.94 -1.35
CA ILE A 110 10.59 -8.05 -0.42
C ILE A 110 11.74 -8.97 -0.89
N ALA A 111 11.84 -9.23 -2.20
CA ALA A 111 12.92 -10.02 -2.76
C ALA A 111 14.29 -9.36 -2.49
N ASP A 112 14.40 -8.05 -2.71
CA ASP A 112 15.63 -7.29 -2.44
C ASP A 112 16.00 -7.30 -0.96
N LEU A 113 15.02 -7.10 -0.07
CA LEU A 113 15.25 -7.13 1.38
C LEU A 113 15.68 -8.52 1.87
N ARG A 114 15.03 -9.58 1.39
CA ARG A 114 15.40 -10.97 1.72
C ARG A 114 16.82 -11.28 1.26
N ASN A 115 17.17 -10.91 0.04
CA ASN A 115 18.53 -11.10 -0.49
C ASN A 115 19.58 -10.33 0.32
N ALA A 116 19.32 -9.06 0.65
CA ALA A 116 20.22 -8.25 1.46
C ALA A 116 20.43 -8.82 2.86
N LEU A 117 19.35 -9.25 3.53
CA LEU A 117 19.43 -9.88 4.85
C LEU A 117 20.17 -11.22 4.80
N PHE A 118 19.87 -12.06 3.82
CA PHE A 118 20.52 -13.36 3.67
C PHE A 118 22.03 -13.22 3.43
N ASN A 119 22.45 -12.29 2.57
CA ASN A 119 23.87 -11.99 2.35
C ASN A 119 24.56 -11.44 3.61
N HIS A 120 23.87 -10.60 4.39
CA HIS A 120 24.40 -10.09 5.64
C HIS A 120 24.58 -11.19 6.69
N MET A 121 23.61 -12.11 6.80
CA MET A 121 23.67 -13.24 7.73
C MET A 121 24.83 -14.19 7.39
N GLN A 122 25.08 -14.45 6.10
CA GLN A 122 26.20 -15.30 5.68
C GLN A 122 27.58 -14.74 6.08
N GLY A 123 27.71 -13.41 6.21
CA GLY A 123 28.95 -12.75 6.65
C GLY A 123 29.13 -12.64 8.17
N MET A 124 28.16 -13.06 8.98
CA MET A 124 28.22 -12.93 10.44
C MET A 124 29.06 -14.03 11.10
N SER A 125 29.79 -13.65 12.15
CA SER A 125 30.61 -14.60 12.92
C SER A 125 29.75 -15.68 13.61
N LEU A 126 30.30 -16.89 13.73
CA LEU A 126 29.65 -18.03 14.40
C LEU A 126 29.22 -17.72 15.85
N ARG A 127 29.87 -16.75 16.50
CA ARG A 127 29.55 -16.26 17.86
C ARG A 127 28.17 -15.60 17.96
N PHE A 128 27.69 -15.00 16.86
CA PHE A 128 26.35 -14.41 16.79
C PHE A 128 25.26 -15.49 16.79
N PHE A 129 25.52 -16.59 16.08
CA PHE A 129 24.60 -17.73 15.96
C PHE A 129 24.57 -18.63 17.20
N THR A 130 25.58 -18.56 18.07
CA THR A 130 25.55 -19.26 19.37
C THR A 130 24.79 -18.52 20.45
N HIS A 131 24.56 -17.20 20.31
CA HIS A 131 23.79 -16.39 21.26
C HIS A 131 22.35 -16.08 20.80
N SER A 132 22.06 -16.23 19.50
CA SER A 132 20.74 -15.92 18.92
C SER A 132 20.07 -17.20 18.40
N LYS A 133 18.83 -17.49 18.82
CA LYS A 133 18.10 -18.66 18.33
C LYS A 133 17.79 -18.48 16.84
N THR A 134 18.23 -19.43 16.00
CA THR A 134 18.00 -19.42 14.54
C THR A 134 16.51 -19.21 14.15
N GLY A 135 15.58 -19.72 14.97
CA GLY A 135 14.14 -19.52 14.77
C GLY A 135 13.65 -18.07 14.96
N GLU A 136 14.32 -17.28 15.81
CA GLU A 136 14.00 -15.86 15.99
C GLU A 136 14.45 -15.04 14.77
N LEU A 137 15.61 -15.37 14.20
CA LEU A 137 16.12 -14.74 12.97
C LEU A 137 15.17 -15.01 11.78
N MET A 138 14.71 -16.25 11.62
CA MET A 138 13.73 -16.60 10.60
C MET A 138 12.37 -15.92 10.82
N SER A 139 11.92 -15.80 12.07
CA SER A 139 10.69 -15.08 12.40
C SER A 139 10.78 -13.60 12.01
N ARG A 140 11.88 -12.91 12.34
CA ARG A 140 12.10 -11.51 11.95
C ARG A 140 12.19 -11.34 10.44
N LEU A 141 12.85 -12.27 9.74
CA LEU A 141 13.01 -12.21 8.29
C LEU A 141 11.69 -12.45 7.54
N ASN A 142 10.77 -13.23 8.11
CA ASN A 142 9.43 -13.42 7.53
C ASN A 142 8.43 -12.38 7.98
N ASN A 143 8.36 -12.05 9.27
CA ASN A 143 7.31 -11.19 9.81
C ASN A 143 7.64 -9.70 9.68
N ASP A 144 8.87 -9.28 10.03
CA ASP A 144 9.21 -7.86 10.03
C ASP A 144 9.36 -7.33 8.59
N VAL A 145 9.87 -8.15 7.67
CA VAL A 145 10.05 -7.78 6.26
C VAL A 145 8.69 -7.65 5.56
N VAL A 146 7.75 -8.57 5.82
CA VAL A 146 6.38 -8.49 5.30
C VAL A 146 5.62 -7.31 5.94
N GLY A 147 5.84 -7.04 7.22
CA GLY A 147 5.30 -5.85 7.90
C GLY A 147 5.79 -4.55 7.27
N ALA A 148 7.09 -4.43 7.02
CA ALA A 148 7.69 -3.27 6.35
C ALA A 148 7.19 -3.09 4.91
N GLN A 149 7.05 -4.18 4.16
CA GLN A 149 6.46 -4.17 2.82
C GLN A 149 5.01 -3.66 2.88
N SER A 150 4.18 -4.22 3.75
CA SER A 150 2.76 -3.85 3.89
C SER A 150 2.59 -2.37 4.26
N ALA A 151 3.46 -1.83 5.11
CA ALA A 151 3.45 -0.41 5.46
C ALA A 151 3.75 0.49 4.25
N LEU A 152 4.69 0.09 3.39
CA LEU A 152 5.09 0.86 2.20
C LEU A 152 4.12 0.71 1.03
N THR A 153 3.68 -0.52 0.74
CA THR A 153 2.85 -0.79 -0.45
C THR A 153 1.36 -0.63 -0.18
N GLY A 154 0.94 -0.80 1.07
CA GLY A 154 -0.45 -0.63 1.49
C GLY A 154 -0.64 0.73 2.14
N THR A 155 -0.17 0.87 3.39
CA THR A 155 -0.53 2.00 4.25
C THR A 155 -0.12 3.35 3.65
N PHE A 156 1.12 3.50 3.19
CA PHE A 156 1.62 4.76 2.63
C PHE A 156 0.84 5.19 1.37
N ILE A 157 0.59 4.25 0.45
CA ILE A 157 -0.18 4.50 -0.78
C ILE A 157 -1.64 4.85 -0.47
N ASN A 158 -2.24 4.16 0.50
CA ASN A 158 -3.62 4.43 0.92
C ASN A 158 -3.75 5.81 1.54
N VAL A 159 -2.80 6.22 2.39
CA VAL A 159 -2.81 7.57 2.98
C VAL A 159 -2.73 8.64 1.89
N ILE A 160 -1.83 8.50 0.92
CA ILE A 160 -1.73 9.45 -0.21
C ILE A 160 -3.03 9.46 -1.02
N SER A 161 -3.55 8.28 -1.39
CA SER A 161 -4.80 8.15 -2.14
C SER A 161 -5.97 8.84 -1.43
N ASN A 162 -6.10 8.63 -0.12
CA ASN A 162 -7.18 9.20 0.68
C ASN A 162 -7.06 10.72 0.80
N VAL A 163 -5.85 11.26 0.99
CA VAL A 163 -5.64 12.72 1.01
C VAL A 163 -6.02 13.35 -0.33
N VAL A 164 -5.59 12.76 -1.45
CA VAL A 164 -5.95 13.23 -2.79
C VAL A 164 -7.46 13.16 -3.01
N ALA A 165 -8.11 12.08 -2.57
CA ALA A 165 -9.56 11.91 -2.67
C ALA A 165 -10.32 12.97 -1.87
N VAL A 166 -9.90 13.25 -0.62
CA VAL A 166 -10.50 14.30 0.22
C VAL A 166 -10.37 15.66 -0.46
N ILE A 167 -9.17 16.03 -0.92
CA ILE A 167 -8.95 17.33 -1.61
C ILE A 167 -9.78 17.44 -2.88
N SER A 168 -9.99 16.34 -3.60
CA SER A 168 -10.75 16.36 -4.85
C SER A 168 -12.27 16.39 -4.63
N THR A 169 -12.73 15.98 -3.46
CA THR A 169 -14.16 15.89 -3.12
C THR A 169 -14.66 17.12 -2.35
N LEU A 170 -13.77 17.79 -1.61
CA LEU A 170 -14.05 19.03 -0.87
C LEU A 170 -14.09 20.25 -1.79
#